data_AF-A0A7S1QX77-F1
#
_entry.id   AF-A0A7S1QX77-F1
#
_cell.length_a   1.000
_cell.length_b   1.000
_cell.length_c   1.000
_cell.angle_alpha   90.00
_cell.angle_beta   90.00
_cell.angle_gamma   90.00
#
_symmetry.space_group_name_H-M   'P 1'
#
loop_
_entity.id
_entity.type
_entity.pdbx_description
1 polymer ?
#
loop_
_entity_poly.entity_id
_entity_poly.type
_entity_poly.pdbx_seq_one_letter_code
_entity_poly.pdbx_strand_id
1 'polypeptide(L)'
;MAQVLNSGSKTTADFFMDFCKYWIILYQVVPISLYVCFEIMKLLLGFQINFDTQMVDPKSKKAAVARTADLVEEMGQVRHVFSDKTGTLTQNEMRFARCFIGGKDLGEFRPDVAARKSRGSGSIRTKSNSSVIGLEKSGSLPFE
;
A
#
# COMPACT_ATOMS: atom_id res chain seq x y z
N MET A 1 45.64 -23.69 50.85
CA MET A 1 45.46 -24.73 51.90
C MET A 1 44.13 -24.60 52.65
N ALA A 2 43.00 -24.25 52.00
CA ALA A 2 41.72 -24.19 52.73
C ALA A 2 40.46 -24.39 51.85
N GLN A 3 40.53 -25.09 50.72
CA GLN A 3 39.35 -25.42 49.90
C GLN A 3 39.53 -26.80 49.23
N VAL A 4 39.72 -27.86 50.02
CA VAL A 4 39.76 -29.26 49.53
C VAL A 4 38.90 -30.20 50.40
N LEU A 5 38.06 -29.68 51.29
CA LEU A 5 37.19 -30.53 52.14
C LEU A 5 35.79 -29.93 52.26
N ASN A 6 34.95 -30.17 51.25
CA ASN A 6 33.53 -30.36 51.48
C ASN A 6 32.96 -31.29 50.40
N SER A 7 33.19 -32.59 50.57
CA SER A 7 32.39 -33.61 49.90
C SER A 7 31.03 -33.71 50.60
N GLY A 8 30.22 -32.65 50.45
CA GLY A 8 28.80 -32.69 50.81
C GLY A 8 28.07 -33.43 49.70
N SER A 9 27.32 -34.47 50.05
CA SER A 9 26.37 -35.12 49.15
C SER A 9 25.54 -34.05 48.44
N LYS A 10 25.59 -33.99 47.09
CA LYS A 10 24.75 -33.07 46.31
C LYS A 10 23.30 -33.36 46.67
N THR A 11 22.72 -32.48 47.46
CA THR A 11 21.33 -32.61 47.88
C THR A 11 20.46 -32.24 46.69
N THR A 12 19.23 -32.76 46.60
CA THR A 12 18.27 -32.39 45.54
C THR A 12 18.11 -30.86 45.42
N ALA A 13 18.29 -30.13 46.52
CA ALA A 13 18.31 -28.68 46.58
C ALA A 13 19.47 -28.04 45.77
N ASP A 14 20.67 -28.64 45.75
CA ASP A 14 21.82 -28.10 45.02
C ASP A 14 21.60 -28.20 43.51
N PHE A 15 21.01 -29.30 43.04
CA PHE A 15 20.61 -29.46 41.64
C PHE A 15 19.54 -28.44 41.23
N PHE A 16 18.59 -28.16 42.12
CA PHE A 16 17.57 -27.13 41.88
C PHE A 16 18.18 -25.72 41.84
N MET A 17 19.12 -25.42 42.74
CA MET A 17 19.83 -24.14 42.75
C MET A 17 20.70 -23.96 41.50
N ASP A 18 21.38 -25.01 41.05
CA ASP A 18 22.14 -24.98 39.80
C ASP A 18 21.23 -24.81 38.58
N PHE A 19 20.06 -25.48 38.55
CA PHE A 19 19.05 -25.26 37.51
C PHE A 19 18.57 -23.81 37.46
N CYS A 20 18.22 -23.22 38.60
CA CYS A 20 17.79 -21.82 38.68
C CYS A 20 18.90 -20.85 38.27
N LYS A 21 20.18 -21.13 38.59
CA LYS A 21 21.32 -20.33 38.10
C LYS A 21 21.39 -20.33 36.57
N TYR A 22 21.31 -21.50 35.94
CA TYR A 22 21.31 -21.58 34.48
C TYR A 22 20.10 -20.89 33.85
N TRP A 23 18.92 -20.98 34.49
CA TRP A 23 17.71 -20.29 34.03
C TRP A 23 17.87 -18.76 34.00
N ILE A 24 18.47 -18.18 35.05
CA ILE A 24 18.74 -16.74 35.13
C ILE A 24 19.76 -16.31 34.07
N ILE A 25 20.76 -17.14 33.78
CA ILE A 25 21.74 -16.86 32.71
C ILE A 25 21.09 -16.97 31.32
N LEU A 26 20.13 -17.86 31.12
CA LEU A 26 19.40 -17.99 29.85
C LEU A 26 18.48 -16.79 29.57
N TYR A 27 18.05 -16.05 30.59
CA TYR A 27 17.21 -14.86 30.42
C TYR A 27 17.84 -13.77 29.54
N GLN A 28 19.18 -13.65 29.51
CA GLN A 28 19.84 -12.64 28.66
C GLN A 28 19.88 -13.00 27.16
N VAL A 29 19.52 -14.23 26.77
CA VAL A 29 19.67 -14.70 25.38
C VAL A 29 18.85 -13.83 24.42
N VAL A 30 17.68 -13.37 24.86
CA VAL A 30 16.90 -12.38 24.12
C VAL A 30 16.99 -11.05 24.88
N PRO A 31 17.72 -10.05 24.36
CA PRO A 31 17.82 -8.78 25.02
C PRO A 31 16.47 -8.06 24.96
N ILE A 32 16.02 -7.55 26.10
CA ILE A 32 14.75 -6.81 26.23
C ILE A 32 14.71 -5.61 25.27
N SER A 33 15.87 -5.00 25.00
CA SER A 33 16.02 -3.88 24.06
C SER A 33 15.70 -4.25 22.62
N LEU A 34 15.84 -5.52 22.20
CA LEU A 34 15.49 -5.96 20.84
C LEU A 34 14.01 -5.71 20.55
N TYR A 35 13.14 -6.03 21.50
CA TYR A 35 11.71 -5.83 21.36
C TYR A 35 11.37 -4.34 21.21
N VAL A 36 11.96 -3.49 22.06
CA VAL A 36 11.75 -2.04 22.01
C VAL A 36 12.27 -1.44 20.70
N CYS A 37 13.45 -1.87 20.23
CA CYS A 37 13.99 -1.44 18.95
C CYS A 37 13.12 -1.88 17.76
N PHE A 38 12.57 -3.09 17.80
CA PHE A 38 11.68 -3.59 16.76
C PHE A 38 10.39 -2.75 16.68
N GLU A 39 9.77 -2.43 17.82
CA GLU A 39 8.60 -1.55 17.84
C GLU A 39 8.89 -0.15 17.30
N ILE A 40 10.06 0.43 17.65
CA ILE A 40 10.48 1.72 17.09
C ILE A 40 10.68 1.63 15.57
N MET A 41 11.24 0.54 15.06
CA MET A 41 11.43 0.34 13.63
C MET A 41 10.10 0.35 12.86
N LYS A 42 9.07 -0.33 13.37
CA LYS A 42 7.72 -0.31 12.78
C LYS A 42 7.14 1.11 12.75
N LEU A 43 7.31 1.87 13.83
CA LEU A 43 6.86 3.27 13.90
C LEU A 43 7.57 4.13 12.85
N LEU A 44 8.89 3.99 12.72
CA LEU A 44 9.68 4.72 11.71
C LEU A 44 9.22 4.42 10.29
N LEU A 45 8.93 3.15 9.98
CA LEU A 45 8.42 2.76 8.67
C LEU A 45 7.04 3.35 8.38
N GLY A 46 6.15 3.38 9.39
CA GLY A 46 4.87 4.08 9.30
C GLY A 46 5.02 5.58 9.05
N PHE A 47 5.98 6.24 9.73
CA PHE A 47 6.29 7.65 9.46
C PHE A 47 6.80 7.87 8.04
N GLN A 48 7.62 6.97 7.52
CA GLN A 48 8.14 7.07 6.16
C GLN A 48 7.01 7.05 5.11
N ILE A 49 5.98 6.24 5.30
CA ILE A 49 4.78 6.21 4.44
C ILE A 49 4.04 7.55 4.49
N ASN A 50 3.89 8.13 5.69
CA ASN A 50 3.16 9.39 5.88
C ASN A 50 3.88 10.60 5.25
N PHE A 51 5.22 10.57 5.19
CA PHE A 51 6.03 11.64 4.62
C PHE A 51 6.31 11.47 3.12
N ASP A 52 5.86 10.38 2.50
CA ASP A 52 6.08 10.16 1.08
C ASP A 52 5.25 11.13 0.22
N THR A 53 5.94 11.96 -0.56
CA THR A 53 5.33 12.96 -1.45
C THR A 53 4.71 12.34 -2.71
N GLN A 54 5.08 11.11 -3.08
CA GLN A 54 4.54 10.42 -4.25
C GLN A 54 3.14 9.86 -3.99
N MET A 55 2.80 9.61 -2.73
CA MET A 55 1.50 9.06 -2.31
C MET A 55 0.48 10.14 -1.92
N VAL A 56 0.60 11.34 -2.50
CA VAL A 56 -0.33 12.46 -2.30
C VAL A 56 -1.24 12.61 -3.51
N ASP A 57 -2.56 12.58 -3.29
CA ASP A 57 -3.53 12.82 -4.36
C ASP A 57 -3.46 14.29 -4.85
N PRO A 58 -3.14 14.56 -6.13
CA PRO A 58 -3.05 15.93 -6.64
C PRO A 58 -4.39 16.67 -6.64
N LYS A 59 -5.53 15.98 -6.69
CA LYS A 59 -6.86 16.62 -6.72
C LYS A 59 -7.32 16.99 -5.31
N SER A 60 -7.33 16.02 -4.39
CA SER A 60 -7.81 16.23 -3.02
C SER A 60 -6.74 16.77 -2.05
N LYS A 61 -5.45 16.82 -2.44
CA LYS A 61 -4.31 17.15 -1.58
C LYS A 61 -4.21 16.29 -0.32
N LYS A 62 -4.76 15.07 -0.36
CA LYS A 62 -4.72 14.11 0.75
C LYS A 62 -3.49 13.22 0.60
N ALA A 63 -2.67 13.15 1.65
CA ALA A 63 -1.55 12.22 1.73
C ALA A 63 -2.01 10.83 2.21
N ALA A 64 -1.25 9.79 1.87
CA ALA A 64 -1.41 8.48 2.48
C ALA A 64 -1.11 8.55 3.98
N VAL A 65 -1.92 7.84 4.78
CA VAL A 65 -1.78 7.80 6.24
C VAL A 65 -1.78 6.35 6.72
N ALA A 66 -0.66 5.90 7.27
CA ALA A 66 -0.54 4.65 7.99
C ALA A 66 -1.14 4.82 9.40
N ARG A 67 -2.29 4.19 9.65
CA ARG A 67 -3.00 4.25 10.94
C ARG A 67 -2.53 3.19 11.94
N THR A 68 -1.89 2.13 11.45
CA THR A 68 -1.44 1.00 12.26
C THR A 68 -0.05 0.59 11.79
N ALA A 69 0.96 0.70 12.66
CA ALA A 69 2.36 0.46 12.31
C ALA A 69 2.69 -1.04 12.17
N ASP A 70 2.01 -1.91 12.93
CA ASP A 70 2.22 -3.37 12.87
C ASP A 70 1.89 -3.97 11.50
N LEU A 71 0.86 -3.44 10.84
CA LEU A 71 0.41 -3.94 9.54
C LEU A 71 1.37 -3.57 8.40
N VAL A 72 2.27 -2.62 8.61
CA VAL A 72 3.15 -2.13 7.53
C VAL A 72 4.10 -3.22 7.04
N GLU A 73 4.55 -4.11 7.94
CA GLU A 73 5.37 -5.27 7.56
C GLU A 73 4.54 -6.32 6.81
N GLU A 74 3.32 -6.58 7.27
CA GLU A 74 2.40 -7.52 6.63
C GLU A 74 2.01 -7.08 5.21
N MET A 75 1.95 -5.76 4.97
CA MET A 75 1.68 -5.22 3.63
C MET A 75 2.70 -5.67 2.58
N GLY A 76 3.95 -5.94 2.98
CA GLY A 76 4.99 -6.47 2.09
C GLY A 76 4.77 -7.94 1.67
N GLN A 77 3.85 -8.65 2.33
CA GLN A 77 3.59 -10.08 2.13
C GLN A 77 2.21 -10.38 1.52
N VAL A 78 1.46 -9.35 1.13
CA VAL A 78 0.10 -9.51 0.58
C VAL A 78 0.12 -10.23 -0.76
N ARG A 79 -0.69 -11.29 -0.90
CA ARG A 79 -0.85 -12.09 -2.14
C ARG A 79 -2.13 -11.81 -2.92
N HIS A 80 -3.19 -11.42 -2.21
CA HIS A 80 -4.51 -11.20 -2.79
C HIS A 80 -5.01 -9.82 -2.40
N VAL A 81 -5.46 -9.06 -3.38
CA VAL A 81 -6.10 -7.76 -3.19
C VAL A 81 -7.57 -7.91 -3.57
N PHE A 82 -8.46 -7.76 -2.59
CA PHE A 82 -9.89 -7.66 -2.83
C PHE A 82 -10.23 -6.19 -3.03
N SER A 83 -10.69 -5.84 -4.22
CA SER A 83 -11.07 -4.47 -4.57
C SER A 83 -12.58 -4.34 -4.66
N ASP A 84 -13.12 -3.24 -4.14
CA ASP A 84 -14.51 -2.86 -4.38
C ASP A 84 -14.65 -2.24 -5.79
N LYS A 85 -15.82 -2.39 -6.40
CA LYS A 85 -16.10 -1.83 -7.73
C LYS A 85 -16.32 -0.32 -7.65
N THR A 86 -17.28 0.11 -6.84
CA THR A 86 -17.74 1.50 -6.83
C THR A 86 -16.94 2.31 -5.81
N GLY A 87 -16.44 3.48 -6.19
CA GLY A 87 -15.64 4.33 -5.30
C GLY A 87 -14.17 3.92 -5.16
N THR A 88 -13.78 2.71 -5.61
CA THR A 88 -12.37 2.29 -5.75
C THR A 88 -11.97 2.17 -7.21
N LEU A 89 -12.56 1.22 -7.97
CA LEU A 89 -12.21 1.04 -9.38
C LEU A 89 -12.85 2.11 -10.28
N THR A 90 -14.06 2.54 -9.93
CA THR A 90 -14.81 3.53 -10.72
C THR A 90 -15.13 4.77 -9.90
N GLN A 91 -14.93 5.93 -10.51
CA GLN A 91 -15.55 7.17 -10.04
C GLN A 91 -17.06 7.07 -10.28
N ASN A 92 -17.87 7.65 -9.40
CA ASN A 92 -19.33 7.66 -9.53
C ASN A 92 -19.79 8.71 -10.57
N GLU A 93 -19.26 8.60 -11.79
CA GLU A 93 -19.55 9.49 -12.91
C GLU A 93 -19.67 8.65 -14.20
N MET A 94 -20.81 8.73 -14.87
CA MET A 94 -21.07 7.98 -16.11
C MET A 94 -21.00 8.93 -17.30
N ARG A 95 -20.10 8.65 -18.24
CA ARG A 95 -19.94 9.41 -19.48
C ARG A 95 -20.43 8.61 -20.67
N PHE A 96 -21.24 9.23 -21.51
CA PHE A 96 -21.70 8.63 -22.74
C PHE A 96 -20.52 8.44 -23.70
N ALA A 97 -20.17 7.19 -23.99
CA ALA A 97 -18.98 6.85 -24.76
C ALA A 97 -19.24 6.80 -26.27
N ARG A 98 -20.21 5.97 -26.69
CA ARG A 98 -20.55 5.73 -28.09
C ARG A 98 -22.00 5.24 -28.19
N CYS A 99 -22.61 5.42 -29.35
CA CYS A 99 -23.82 4.69 -29.74
C CYS A 99 -23.76 4.31 -31.21
N PHE A 100 -24.48 3.24 -31.54
CA PHE A 100 -24.63 2.77 -32.91
C PHE A 100 -26.09 2.89 -33.33
N ILE A 101 -26.37 3.71 -34.34
CA ILE A 101 -27.74 3.99 -34.81
C ILE A 101 -27.77 3.89 -36.33
N GLY A 102 -28.70 3.10 -36.86
CA GLY A 102 -28.96 3.02 -38.32
C GLY A 102 -27.75 2.61 -39.17
N GLY A 103 -26.91 1.71 -38.66
CA GLY A 103 -25.71 1.26 -39.38
C GLY A 103 -24.49 2.18 -39.22
N LYS A 104 -24.59 3.26 -38.45
CA LYS A 104 -23.51 4.22 -38.21
C LYS A 104 -23.08 4.21 -36.74
N ASP A 105 -21.79 4.05 -36.50
CA ASP A 105 -21.17 4.31 -35.20
C ASP A 105 -21.00 5.83 -35.04
N LEU A 106 -21.68 6.40 -34.05
CA LEU A 106 -21.69 7.84 -33.77
C LEU A 106 -20.64 8.25 -32.73
N GLY A 107 -19.81 7.32 -32.26
CA GLY A 107 -18.88 7.59 -31.19
C GLY A 107 -17.41 7.39 -31.55
N GLU A 108 -16.65 8.48 -31.53
CA GLU A 108 -15.22 8.38 -31.21
C GLU A 108 -15.10 8.39 -29.70
N PHE A 109 -14.67 7.28 -29.10
CA PHE A 109 -14.36 7.24 -27.67
C PHE A 109 -13.20 8.20 -27.44
N ARG A 110 -13.48 9.38 -26.91
CA ARG A 110 -12.47 10.31 -26.43
C ARG A 110 -12.30 10.03 -24.94
N PRO A 111 -11.32 9.21 -24.53
CA PRO A 111 -10.87 9.28 -23.15
C PRO A 111 -10.33 10.69 -22.98
N ASP A 112 -10.79 11.40 -21.96
CA ASP A 112 -10.45 12.79 -21.75
C ASP A 112 -8.92 12.95 -21.76
N VAL A 113 -8.43 13.64 -22.80
CA VAL A 113 -7.02 13.74 -23.17
C VAL A 113 -6.22 14.60 -22.16
N ALA A 114 -6.78 14.89 -20.99
CA ALA A 114 -6.05 15.52 -19.88
C ALA A 114 -5.02 14.56 -19.23
N ALA A 115 -5.12 13.24 -19.42
CA ALA A 115 -4.23 12.26 -18.78
C ALA A 115 -3.07 11.75 -19.65
N ARG A 116 -2.93 12.19 -20.91
CA ARG A 116 -1.92 11.65 -21.86
C ARG A 116 -0.95 12.70 -22.38
N LYS A 117 -0.41 13.56 -21.50
CA LYS A 117 0.72 14.43 -21.83
C LYS A 117 2.02 13.91 -21.19
N SER A 118 2.57 12.84 -21.77
CA SER A 118 4.00 12.45 -21.74
C SER A 118 4.13 10.96 -21.99
N ARG A 119 4.34 10.56 -23.26
CA ARG A 119 5.19 9.42 -23.68
C ARG A 119 4.96 9.16 -25.16
N GLY A 120 5.98 9.51 -25.96
CA GLY A 120 6.30 8.83 -27.21
C GLY A 120 5.44 9.15 -28.43
N SER A 121 6.01 9.95 -29.33
CA SER A 121 5.60 10.12 -30.72
C SER A 121 5.49 8.78 -31.46
N GLY A 122 4.39 8.59 -32.19
CA GLY A 122 4.17 7.48 -33.11
C GLY A 122 3.00 7.82 -34.04
N SER A 123 3.32 8.49 -35.15
CA SER A 123 2.38 8.89 -36.19
C SER A 123 1.82 7.66 -36.90
N ILE A 124 0.53 7.35 -36.69
CA ILE A 124 -0.24 6.48 -37.58
C ILE A 124 -1.26 7.35 -38.29
N ARG A 125 -1.02 7.56 -39.58
CA ARG A 125 -1.89 8.26 -40.52
C ARG A 125 -2.88 7.25 -41.09
N THR A 126 -4.13 7.29 -40.67
CA THR A 126 -5.23 6.62 -41.39
C THR A 126 -5.98 7.66 -42.22
N LYS A 127 -6.13 7.37 -43.51
CA LYS A 127 -6.89 8.15 -44.49
C LYS A 127 -8.34 7.66 -44.56
N SER A 128 -9.22 8.58 -44.99
CA SER A 128 -10.51 8.37 -45.67
C SER A 128 -11.69 7.98 -44.75
N ASN A 129 -12.92 8.48 -44.91
CA ASN A 129 -13.52 9.42 -45.85
C ASN A 129 -14.78 10.04 -45.21
N SER A 130 -15.08 11.25 -45.65
CA SER A 130 -16.35 11.98 -45.60
C SER A 130 -17.63 11.25 -45.14
N SER A 131 -18.21 11.74 -44.05
CA SER A 131 -19.56 12.33 -44.10
C SER A 131 -19.74 13.21 -42.86
N VAL A 132 -19.66 14.52 -43.08
CA VAL A 132 -19.97 15.54 -42.10
C VAL A 132 -21.45 15.41 -41.76
N ILE A 133 -21.75 14.79 -40.62
CA ILE A 133 -23.04 14.97 -39.96
C ILE A 133 -22.79 16.05 -38.93
N GLY A 134 -23.22 17.26 -39.26
CA GLY A 134 -23.17 18.40 -38.34
C GLY A 134 -24.01 18.08 -37.11
N LEU A 135 -23.34 17.78 -36.00
CA LEU A 135 -23.92 17.95 -34.67
C LEU A 135 -23.74 19.43 -34.33
N GLU A 136 -24.84 20.15 -34.55
CA GLU A 136 -25.11 21.47 -34.02
C GLU A 136 -24.63 21.57 -32.56
N LYS A 137 -23.93 22.66 -32.26
CA LYS A 137 -23.54 23.04 -30.90
C LYS A 137 -24.80 23.18 -30.03
N SER A 138 -25.21 22.15 -29.30
CA SER A 138 -26.17 22.31 -28.22
C SER A 138 -25.43 22.61 -26.92
N GLY A 139 -25.45 23.89 -26.57
CA GLY A 139 -25.42 24.46 -25.22
C GLY A 139 -24.71 23.68 -24.11
N SER A 140 -23.68 24.32 -23.57
CA SER A 140 -23.44 24.34 -22.13
C SER A 140 -24.76 24.46 -21.37
N LEU A 141 -25.16 23.43 -20.64
CA LEU A 141 -26.09 23.59 -19.53
C LEU A 141 -25.25 23.66 -18.25
N PRO A 142 -25.30 24.79 -17.52
CA PRO A 142 -24.75 24.86 -16.18
C PRO A 142 -25.65 24.03 -15.27
N PHE A 143 -25.07 23.34 -14.29
CA PHE A 143 -25.85 22.87 -13.15
C PHE A 143 -25.11 23.30 -11.88
N GLU A 144 -25.88 23.95 -11.01
CA GLU A 144 -25.54 24.34 -9.64
C GLU A 144 -24.90 23.21 -8.83
#